data_AF-A0A1G1NEB0-F1
#
_entry.id   AF-A0A1G1NEB0-F1
#
_cell.length_a   1.000
_cell.length_b   1.000
_cell.length_c   1.000
_cell.angle_alpha   90.00
_cell.angle_beta   90.00
_cell.angle_gamma   90.00
#
_symmetry.space_group_name_H-M   'P 1'
#
loop_
_entity.id
_entity.type
_entity.pdbx_description
1 polymer ?
#
loop_
_entity_poly.entity_id
_entity_poly.type
_entity_poly.pdbx_seq_one_letter_code
_entity_poly.pdbx_strand_id
1 'polypeptide(L)'
;MFNPLAGAQTIPVDCEKMIRWIQSNVSPSTQLPLSFQISPDQKQNVYADMGEAQSVPGIIERMIVEEGLVIYDGAIGQIALTMLGGDENLQKAYHPLAVYWEGRVGELNHIRAGYPVNSFVYNQANPFAVSSDVRAYGQRGFIFRIINAHGRYNTSDPLDGKTEFKDFPTWPTIHWEDWKPVAGENAWVTLAALHLFHKKYFNAEHQFYEHLGDAVELRLAEELARAAILLQAENGGIRMAPLGTYHPEDENSVLGEVRHSWWYQQISTENNISWYAAFRMLYKITQKAIYKQAMDKIEYYFKEAWDAEHKFLYQGMTFKNGRWNSNDQHFATDVQTWGIAALSPETIDEWFGEGAAHAMWQVAKARSGALDRNGKLLGVGYTDEHDRISVEWTAGAILAAREIAEHYKIDHPQWAETAAADGRAMRRGVEFLKAEPAEGQVAYAYSSKRDWIPFGWFSHDPRVLSLASTGWMFFVDYHFNPFFLPAADLPESSLAFIGMK
;
A
#
# COMPACT_ATOMS: atom_id res chain seq x y z
N MET A 1 29.70 -15.00 -8.33
CA MET A 1 30.40 -14.12 -9.28
C MET A 1 29.33 -13.43 -10.09
N PHE A 2 29.11 -12.14 -9.85
CA PHE A 2 28.05 -11.38 -10.50
C PHE A 2 28.43 -11.11 -11.96
N ASN A 3 27.55 -11.49 -12.88
CA ASN A 3 27.71 -11.26 -14.32
C ASN A 3 27.33 -9.80 -14.65
N PRO A 4 28.28 -8.93 -15.07
CA PRO A 4 28.03 -7.51 -15.26
C PRO A 4 27.69 -7.21 -16.72
N LEU A 5 26.57 -7.77 -17.23
CA LEU A 5 26.13 -7.56 -18.61
C LEU A 5 24.62 -7.37 -18.72
N ALA A 6 24.11 -6.34 -18.05
CA ALA A 6 22.98 -5.56 -18.54
C ALA A 6 23.50 -4.12 -18.67
N GLY A 7 23.32 -3.48 -19.83
CA GLY A 7 23.79 -2.11 -20.05
C GLY A 7 23.36 -1.23 -18.89
N ALA A 8 24.31 -0.54 -18.24
CA ALA A 8 24.04 0.24 -17.04
C ALA A 8 23.05 1.35 -17.40
N GLN A 9 21.76 1.11 -17.17
CA GLN A 9 20.73 2.10 -17.35
C GLN A 9 21.06 3.26 -16.40
N THR A 10 21.24 4.46 -16.95
CA THR A 10 21.47 5.65 -16.14
C THR A 10 20.23 5.89 -15.31
N ILE A 11 20.33 5.68 -14.01
CA ILE A 11 19.26 5.98 -13.06
C ILE A 11 19.01 7.49 -13.12
N PRO A 12 17.76 7.95 -13.26
CA PRO A 12 17.47 9.38 -13.22
C PRO A 12 18.01 10.01 -11.93
N VAL A 13 18.61 11.19 -12.01
CA VAL A 13 19.23 11.89 -10.85
C VAL A 13 18.24 12.02 -9.69
N ASP A 14 16.97 12.31 -9.98
CA ASP A 14 15.95 12.43 -8.94
C ASP A 14 15.64 11.07 -8.28
N CYS A 15 15.75 9.94 -8.98
CA CYS A 15 15.62 8.61 -8.38
C CYS A 15 16.72 8.34 -7.35
N GLU A 16 17.97 8.71 -7.63
CA GLU A 16 19.06 8.57 -6.66
C GLU A 16 18.81 9.42 -5.41
N LYS A 17 18.34 10.67 -5.59
CA LYS A 17 18.00 11.56 -4.48
C LYS A 17 16.82 11.04 -3.65
N MET A 18 15.80 10.47 -4.30
CA MET A 18 14.66 9.82 -3.62
C MET A 18 15.12 8.63 -2.78
N ILE A 19 15.99 7.78 -3.33
CA ILE A 19 16.53 6.64 -2.59
C ILE A 19 17.36 7.10 -1.38
N ARG A 20 18.20 8.13 -1.51
CA ARG A 20 18.95 8.67 -0.37
C ARG A 20 18.02 9.16 0.74
N TRP A 21 16.89 9.78 0.38
CA TRP A 21 15.88 10.16 1.36
C TRP A 21 15.25 8.92 2.04
N ILE A 22 14.75 7.95 1.26
CA ILE A 22 14.15 6.69 1.75
C ILE A 22 15.11 5.97 2.72
N GLN A 23 16.40 5.89 2.37
CA GLN A 23 17.43 5.28 3.20
C GLN A 23 17.70 6.01 4.52
N SER A 24 17.46 7.32 4.55
CA SER A 24 17.73 8.17 5.72
C SER A 24 16.50 8.39 6.61
N ASN A 25 15.30 8.20 6.06
CA ASN A 25 14.04 8.40 6.78
C ASN A 25 13.70 7.17 7.65
N VAL A 26 14.57 6.91 8.63
CA VAL A 26 14.51 5.74 9.50
C VAL A 26 14.57 6.15 10.97
N SER A 27 13.94 5.33 11.81
CA SER A 27 14.02 5.39 13.26
C SER A 27 15.48 5.25 13.72
N PRO A 28 15.99 6.17 14.56
CA PRO A 28 17.35 6.07 15.07
C PRO A 28 17.56 4.86 16.00
N SER A 29 16.50 4.38 16.68
CA SER A 29 16.61 3.28 17.65
C SER A 29 16.54 1.89 17.00
N THR A 30 15.73 1.73 15.96
CA THR A 30 15.46 0.41 15.37
C THR A 30 15.90 0.30 13.93
N GLN A 31 16.22 1.40 13.24
CA GLN A 31 16.45 1.46 11.79
C GLN A 31 15.25 1.07 10.92
N LEU A 32 14.04 0.95 11.50
CA LEU A 32 12.81 0.83 10.72
C LEU A 32 12.51 2.14 9.99
N PRO A 33 11.95 2.10 8.77
CA PRO A 33 11.49 3.32 8.09
C PRO A 33 10.42 4.06 8.89
N LEU A 34 10.37 5.37 8.72
CA LEU A 34 9.26 6.21 9.15
C LEU A 34 8.34 6.46 7.96
N SER A 35 7.03 6.48 8.18
CA SER A 35 6.05 6.73 7.10
C SER A 35 6.08 8.20 6.67
N PHE A 36 6.38 9.08 7.62
CA PHE A 36 6.32 10.53 7.42
C PHE A 36 7.59 11.22 7.93
N GLN A 37 7.85 12.40 7.38
CA GLN A 37 8.87 13.32 7.89
C GLN A 37 8.34 14.75 7.83
N ILE A 38 8.60 15.51 8.89
CA ILE A 38 8.36 16.95 8.95
C ILE A 38 9.68 17.63 9.31
N SER A 39 9.99 18.75 8.66
CA SER A 39 11.21 19.49 8.99
C SER A 39 11.15 20.00 10.45
N PRO A 40 12.24 19.95 11.22
CA PRO A 40 12.22 20.30 12.64
C PRO A 40 11.65 21.69 12.96
N ASP A 41 11.89 22.67 12.08
CA ASP A 41 11.40 24.05 12.21
C ASP A 41 9.89 24.20 11.93
N GLN A 42 9.27 23.20 11.29
CA GLN A 42 7.85 23.21 10.95
C GLN A 42 6.98 22.35 11.88
N LYS A 43 7.59 21.41 12.62
CA LYS A 43 6.87 20.44 13.47
C LYS A 43 5.80 21.08 14.35
N GLN A 44 6.13 22.14 15.08
CA GLN A 44 5.18 22.80 15.98
C GLN A 44 3.92 23.28 15.26
N ASN A 45 4.08 23.91 14.09
CA ASN A 45 2.98 24.46 13.32
C ASN A 45 2.14 23.34 12.71
N VAL A 46 2.78 22.33 12.13
CA VAL A 46 2.07 21.18 11.52
C VAL A 46 1.31 20.40 12.59
N TYR A 47 1.90 20.16 13.76
CA TYR A 47 1.24 19.46 14.87
C TYR A 47 0.08 20.24 15.47
N ALA A 48 0.14 21.57 15.51
CA ALA A 48 -0.98 22.39 15.95
C ALA A 48 -2.21 22.27 15.01
N ASP A 49 -1.98 21.93 13.73
CA ASP A 49 -3.03 21.75 12.71
C ASP A 49 -3.56 20.29 12.65
N MET A 50 -2.96 19.36 13.39
CA MET A 50 -3.35 17.93 13.41
C MET A 50 -4.45 17.63 14.42
N GLY A 51 -5.68 17.67 13.92
CA GLY A 51 -6.87 17.37 14.71
C GLY A 51 -7.11 18.42 15.78
N GLU A 52 -7.93 18.12 16.77
CA GLU A 52 -8.03 18.98 17.94
C GLU A 52 -6.78 18.79 18.81
N ALA A 53 -6.03 19.88 19.04
CA ALA A 53 -4.73 19.86 19.73
C ALA A 53 -4.78 19.14 21.08
N GLN A 54 -5.90 19.20 21.80
CA GLN A 54 -6.12 18.55 23.09
C GLN A 54 -7.22 17.48 22.98
N SER A 55 -7.02 16.51 22.08
CA SER A 55 -7.92 15.37 21.91
C SER A 55 -7.13 14.08 21.72
N VAL A 56 -7.71 12.94 22.13
CA VAL A 56 -7.12 11.61 21.92
C VAL A 56 -6.86 11.33 20.43
N PRO A 57 -7.80 11.58 19.49
CA PRO A 57 -7.53 11.39 18.07
C PRO A 57 -6.37 12.25 17.55
N GLY A 58 -6.28 13.51 17.99
CA GLY A 58 -5.18 14.41 17.61
C GLY A 58 -3.82 13.93 18.11
N ILE A 59 -3.75 13.43 19.36
CA ILE A 59 -2.52 12.85 19.94
C ILE A 59 -2.10 11.61 19.15
N ILE A 60 -3.04 10.69 18.89
CA ILE A 60 -2.77 9.46 18.12
C ILE A 60 -2.28 9.79 16.70
N GLU A 61 -2.91 10.75 16.01
CA GLU A 61 -2.48 11.18 14.68
C GLU A 61 -1.04 11.71 14.70
N ARG A 62 -0.72 12.63 15.62
CA ARG A 62 0.65 13.18 15.75
C ARG A 62 1.67 12.10 16.06
N MET A 63 1.34 11.15 16.93
CA MET A 63 2.20 10.00 17.24
C MET A 63 2.46 9.14 16.01
N ILE A 64 1.45 8.86 15.20
CA ILE A 64 1.63 8.09 13.96
C ILE A 64 2.50 8.87 12.97
N VAL A 65 2.34 10.19 12.87
CA VAL A 65 3.14 11.02 11.97
C VAL A 65 4.61 11.12 12.42
N GLU A 66 4.86 11.28 13.72
CA GLU A 66 6.24 11.39 14.25
C GLU A 66 6.95 10.04 14.30
N GLU A 67 6.25 8.97 14.67
CA GLU A 67 6.88 7.71 15.09
C GLU A 67 6.34 6.47 14.36
N GLY A 68 5.30 6.62 13.54
CA GLY A 68 4.60 5.49 12.94
C GLY A 68 5.26 4.95 11.69
N LEU A 69 5.29 3.62 11.60
CA LEU A 69 5.51 2.88 10.37
C LEU A 69 4.20 2.19 9.96
N VAL A 70 3.49 2.77 8.98
CA VAL A 70 2.49 2.08 8.20
C VAL A 70 3.24 1.01 7.40
N ILE A 71 2.94 -0.27 7.62
CA ILE A 71 3.72 -1.36 7.02
C ILE A 71 3.59 -1.38 5.48
N TYR A 72 2.54 -0.76 4.94
CA TYR A 72 2.39 -0.44 3.53
C TYR A 72 3.49 0.51 3.03
N ASP A 73 3.65 1.68 3.63
CA ASP A 73 4.71 2.65 3.32
C ASP A 73 6.10 2.01 3.42
N GLY A 74 6.30 1.20 4.47
CA GLY A 74 7.52 0.40 4.64
C GLY A 74 7.77 -0.53 3.45
N ALA A 75 6.75 -1.28 3.02
CA ALA A 75 6.81 -2.17 1.88
C ALA A 75 7.11 -1.42 0.57
N ILE A 76 6.53 -0.24 0.35
CA ILE A 76 6.83 0.62 -0.81
C ILE A 76 8.33 1.00 -0.82
N GLY A 77 8.86 1.46 0.31
CA GLY A 77 10.29 1.75 0.46
C GLY A 77 11.18 0.52 0.24
N GLN A 78 10.78 -0.65 0.75
CA GLN A 78 11.50 -1.91 0.54
C GLN A 78 11.55 -2.30 -0.94
N ILE A 79 10.45 -2.15 -1.68
CA ILE A 79 10.40 -2.44 -3.13
C ILE A 79 11.34 -1.48 -3.88
N ALA A 80 11.30 -0.18 -3.59
CA ALA A 80 12.18 0.81 -4.23
C ALA A 80 13.67 0.48 -4.03
N LEU A 81 14.07 0.18 -2.78
CA LEU A 81 15.44 -0.24 -2.45
C LEU A 81 15.82 -1.55 -3.13
N THR A 82 14.91 -2.53 -3.17
CA THR A 82 15.13 -3.82 -3.83
C THR A 82 15.38 -3.66 -5.32
N MET A 83 14.62 -2.79 -5.98
CA MET A 83 14.75 -2.55 -7.41
C MET A 83 16.12 -1.99 -7.78
N LEU A 84 16.57 -0.99 -7.01
CA LEU A 84 17.91 -0.44 -7.20
C LEU A 84 19.00 -1.49 -6.96
N GLY A 85 18.80 -2.36 -5.95
CA GLY A 85 19.74 -3.43 -5.62
C GLY A 85 21.06 -2.92 -5.06
N GLY A 86 22.08 -3.76 -5.05
CA GLY A 86 23.33 -3.51 -4.33
C GLY A 86 23.22 -3.83 -2.84
N ASP A 87 24.33 -4.25 -2.23
CA ASP A 87 24.34 -4.87 -0.90
C ASP A 87 23.71 -3.98 0.18
N GLU A 88 24.02 -2.68 0.18
CA GLU A 88 23.47 -1.73 1.17
C GLU A 88 21.94 -1.60 1.05
N ASN A 89 21.43 -1.43 -0.16
CA ASN A 89 19.98 -1.29 -0.38
C ASN A 89 19.25 -2.59 -0.05
N LEU A 90 19.82 -3.74 -0.43
CA LEU A 90 19.23 -5.04 -0.11
C LEU A 90 19.24 -5.32 1.39
N GLN A 91 20.27 -4.90 2.11
CA GLN A 91 20.31 -4.99 3.57
C GLN A 91 19.24 -4.11 4.21
N LYS A 92 19.09 -2.85 3.76
CA LYS A 92 18.05 -1.93 4.24
C LYS A 92 16.64 -2.42 3.91
N ALA A 93 16.42 -2.96 2.71
CA ALA A 93 15.15 -3.57 2.31
C ALA A 93 14.82 -4.83 3.12
N TYR A 94 15.83 -5.60 3.53
CA TYR A 94 15.66 -6.80 4.34
C TYR A 94 15.32 -6.49 5.80
N HIS A 95 15.73 -5.33 6.33
CA HIS A 95 15.61 -5.02 7.75
C HIS A 95 14.16 -5.00 8.27
N PRO A 96 13.19 -4.27 7.65
CA PRO A 96 11.79 -4.36 8.07
C PRO A 96 11.22 -5.78 7.94
N LEU A 97 11.60 -6.50 6.89
CA LEU A 97 11.19 -7.89 6.67
C LEU A 97 11.64 -8.81 7.81
N ALA A 98 12.87 -8.64 8.31
CA ALA A 98 13.37 -9.39 9.46
C ALA A 98 12.57 -9.08 10.73
N VAL A 99 12.24 -7.80 10.99
CA VAL A 99 11.38 -7.40 12.11
C VAL A 99 9.98 -8.01 12.00
N TYR A 100 9.37 -7.94 10.81
CA TYR A 100 8.08 -8.55 10.55
C TYR A 100 8.12 -10.06 10.79
N TRP A 101 9.15 -10.74 10.28
CA TRP A 101 9.35 -12.17 10.48
C TRP A 101 9.56 -12.54 11.95
N GLU A 102 10.30 -11.75 12.73
CA GLU A 102 10.48 -11.97 14.16
C GLU A 102 9.20 -11.70 14.97
N GLY A 103 8.33 -10.82 14.45
CA GLY A 103 7.05 -10.49 15.09
C GLY A 103 7.17 -9.61 16.34
N ARG A 104 8.31 -8.93 16.50
CA ARG A 104 8.62 -8.04 17.65
C ARG A 104 9.59 -6.91 17.27
N VAL A 105 9.52 -5.79 17.97
CA VAL A 105 10.47 -4.67 17.85
C VAL A 105 10.54 -3.86 19.14
N GLY A 106 11.73 -3.67 19.71
CA GLY A 106 11.90 -2.94 20.97
C GLY A 106 11.06 -3.52 22.11
N GLU A 107 10.22 -2.69 22.70
CA GLU A 107 9.22 -3.00 23.74
C GLU A 107 7.98 -3.72 23.19
N LEU A 108 7.74 -3.63 21.87
CA LEU A 108 6.60 -4.27 21.21
C LEU A 108 6.88 -5.76 21.02
N ASN A 109 6.53 -6.56 22.04
CA ASN A 109 6.75 -8.01 22.03
C ASN A 109 5.85 -8.77 21.04
N HIS A 110 4.77 -8.15 20.58
CA HIS A 110 3.82 -8.73 19.63
C HIS A 110 3.36 -7.67 18.63
N ILE A 111 3.84 -7.76 17.38
CA ILE A 111 3.31 -6.97 16.26
C ILE A 111 2.43 -7.81 15.32
N ARG A 112 1.98 -8.99 15.77
CA ARG A 112 1.19 -9.96 15.00
C ARG A 112 -0.16 -10.20 15.66
N ALA A 113 -1.20 -10.31 14.86
CA ALA A 113 -2.55 -10.64 15.29
C ALA A 113 -2.84 -12.15 15.17
N GLY A 114 -3.37 -12.76 16.23
CA GLY A 114 -3.87 -14.14 16.19
C GLY A 114 -4.62 -14.55 17.45
N TYR A 115 -4.75 -15.86 17.65
CA TYR A 115 -5.40 -16.45 18.82
C TYR A 115 -4.39 -17.35 19.57
N PRO A 116 -4.49 -17.58 20.90
CA PRO A 116 -5.46 -17.02 21.84
C PRO A 116 -5.05 -15.71 22.53
N VAL A 117 -3.80 -15.25 22.40
CA VAL A 117 -3.27 -14.17 23.25
C VAL A 117 -3.94 -12.82 22.97
N ASN A 118 -4.14 -12.44 21.71
CA ASN A 118 -4.75 -11.15 21.33
C ASN A 118 -6.12 -11.28 20.61
N SER A 119 -6.81 -12.41 20.80
CA SER A 119 -8.22 -12.64 20.42
C SER A 119 -8.62 -12.36 18.95
N PHE A 120 -7.67 -12.34 18.01
CA PHE A 120 -7.98 -12.16 16.59
C PHE A 120 -8.29 -13.49 15.92
N VAL A 121 -9.50 -13.64 15.37
CA VAL A 121 -9.98 -14.91 14.80
C VAL A 121 -10.14 -14.79 13.28
N TYR A 122 -9.31 -15.54 12.56
CA TYR A 122 -9.29 -15.57 11.08
C TYR A 122 -10.28 -16.60 10.52
N ASN A 123 -10.52 -17.69 11.25
CA ASN A 123 -11.45 -18.74 10.88
C ASN A 123 -12.34 -19.08 12.07
N GLN A 124 -13.64 -18.77 11.98
CA GLN A 124 -14.60 -19.03 13.05
C GLN A 124 -14.72 -20.52 13.39
N ALA A 125 -14.61 -21.41 12.39
CA ALA A 125 -14.69 -22.86 12.60
C ALA A 125 -13.41 -23.43 13.23
N ASN A 126 -12.28 -22.72 13.13
CA ASN A 126 -11.03 -23.10 13.78
C ASN A 126 -10.25 -21.86 14.22
N PRO A 127 -10.56 -21.28 15.40
CA PRO A 127 -9.88 -20.09 15.89
C PRO A 127 -8.36 -20.27 16.06
N PHE A 128 -7.89 -21.49 16.30
CA PHE A 128 -6.48 -21.83 16.46
C PHE A 128 -5.73 -21.99 15.13
N ALA A 129 -6.40 -21.82 13.98
CA ALA A 129 -5.74 -21.86 12.67
C ALA A 129 -4.70 -20.74 12.50
N VAL A 130 -4.79 -19.66 13.29
CA VAL A 130 -3.85 -18.55 13.28
C VAL A 130 -3.38 -18.24 14.70
N SER A 131 -2.09 -18.44 14.95
CA SER A 131 -1.47 -18.28 16.25
C SER A 131 -1.03 -16.84 16.50
N SER A 132 -1.19 -16.40 17.74
CA SER A 132 -0.61 -15.16 18.29
C SER A 132 0.78 -15.37 18.92
N ASP A 133 1.23 -16.62 19.06
CA ASP A 133 2.58 -16.93 19.53
C ASP A 133 3.59 -16.60 18.41
N VAL A 134 4.47 -15.64 18.68
CA VAL A 134 5.52 -15.19 17.74
C VAL A 134 6.49 -16.31 17.33
N ARG A 135 6.57 -17.39 18.12
CA ARG A 135 7.40 -18.57 17.84
C ARG A 135 6.72 -19.61 16.95
N ALA A 136 5.42 -19.48 16.68
CA ALA A 136 4.65 -20.41 15.86
C ALA A 136 4.83 -20.15 14.35
N TYR A 137 6.08 -20.14 13.87
CA TYR A 137 6.43 -19.87 12.47
C TYR A 137 5.62 -20.76 11.49
N GLY A 138 5.08 -20.13 10.45
CA GLY A 138 4.17 -20.73 9.48
C GLY A 138 2.68 -20.67 9.88
N GLN A 139 2.37 -20.35 11.14
CA GLN A 139 1.01 -20.33 11.68
C GLN A 139 0.57 -18.96 12.19
N ARG A 140 1.41 -17.93 12.12
CA ARG A 140 1.06 -16.60 12.63
C ARG A 140 0.13 -15.86 11.69
N GLY A 141 -0.51 -14.81 12.20
CA GLY A 141 -1.40 -13.97 11.40
C GLY A 141 -0.73 -12.74 10.84
N PHE A 142 -1.56 -11.81 10.41
CA PHE A 142 -1.15 -10.52 9.89
C PHE A 142 -0.37 -9.70 10.92
N ILE A 143 0.45 -8.81 10.39
CA ILE A 143 1.13 -7.74 11.11
C ILE A 143 0.12 -6.60 11.32
N PHE A 144 0.21 -5.90 12.45
CA PHE A 144 -0.61 -4.70 12.65
C PHE A 144 -0.23 -3.60 11.65
N ARG A 145 -1.24 -2.94 11.08
CA ARG A 145 -1.07 -2.03 9.94
C ARG A 145 -0.10 -0.89 10.20
N ILE A 146 -0.04 -0.37 11.43
CA ILE A 146 0.89 0.67 11.85
C ILE A 146 1.59 0.20 13.12
N ILE A 147 2.91 0.23 13.14
CA ILE A 147 3.72 -0.05 14.33
C ILE A 147 4.52 1.18 14.73
N ASN A 148 4.82 1.33 16.02
CA ASN A 148 5.76 2.36 16.45
C ASN A 148 7.16 2.00 15.92
N ALA A 149 7.68 2.79 14.98
CA ALA A 149 8.98 2.56 14.36
C ALA A 149 10.13 2.65 15.36
N HIS A 150 9.98 3.37 16.48
CA HIS A 150 10.98 3.37 17.56
C HIS A 150 10.92 2.12 18.44
N GLY A 151 9.92 1.25 18.25
CA GLY A 151 9.71 0.05 19.05
C GLY A 151 9.25 0.35 20.46
N ARG A 152 8.56 1.47 20.70
CA ARG A 152 8.08 1.86 22.03
C ARG A 152 6.59 1.57 22.18
N TYR A 153 6.19 1.14 23.37
CA TYR A 153 4.77 1.08 23.74
C TYR A 153 4.32 2.40 24.34
N ASN A 154 5.00 2.86 25.38
CA ASN A 154 4.73 4.16 26.01
C ASN A 154 5.43 5.27 25.22
N THR A 155 4.75 6.40 25.04
CA THR A 155 5.34 7.56 24.35
C THR A 155 4.81 8.87 24.93
N SER A 156 5.08 9.97 24.23
CA SER A 156 4.63 11.32 24.56
C SER A 156 3.95 11.96 23.35
N ASP A 157 3.03 12.89 23.59
CA ASP A 157 2.49 13.74 22.54
C ASP A 157 3.62 14.56 21.88
N PRO A 158 3.87 14.42 20.56
CA PRO A 158 4.89 15.19 19.87
C PRO A 158 4.70 16.71 19.90
N LEU A 159 3.49 17.20 20.20
CA LEU A 159 3.18 18.63 20.25
C LEU A 159 3.71 19.34 21.50
N ASP A 160 3.58 18.72 22.67
CA ASP A 160 3.87 19.37 23.96
C ASP A 160 4.64 18.49 24.96
N GLY A 161 4.99 17.26 24.57
CA GLY A 161 5.79 16.33 25.36
C GLY A 161 5.05 15.70 26.55
N LYS A 162 3.72 15.89 26.67
CA LYS A 162 2.93 15.20 27.70
C LYS A 162 3.04 13.69 27.52
N THR A 163 3.14 12.97 28.64
CA THR A 163 3.10 11.50 28.70
C THR A 163 1.76 10.99 29.22
N GLU A 164 0.85 11.89 29.60
CA GLU A 164 -0.46 11.56 30.12
C GLU A 164 -1.53 12.48 29.52
N PHE A 165 -2.70 11.91 29.23
CA PHE A 165 -3.89 12.62 28.77
C PHE A 165 -5.14 12.00 29.38
N LYS A 166 -6.03 12.85 29.92
CA LYS A 166 -7.30 12.39 30.48
C LYS A 166 -8.13 11.78 29.36
N ASP A 167 -8.70 10.60 29.60
CA ASP A 167 -9.52 9.85 28.64
C ASP A 167 -8.74 9.16 27.50
N PHE A 168 -7.40 9.11 27.58
CA PHE A 168 -6.61 8.23 26.70
C PHE A 168 -7.03 6.76 26.92
N PRO A 169 -7.10 5.91 25.87
CA PRO A 169 -7.70 4.59 26.01
C PRO A 169 -6.99 3.75 27.08
N THR A 170 -7.73 2.88 27.77
CA THR A 170 -7.25 1.99 28.87
C THR A 170 -6.71 2.66 30.15
N TRP A 171 -5.96 3.77 30.08
CA TRP A 171 -5.32 4.48 31.20
C TRP A 171 -4.83 5.87 30.76
N PRO A 172 -4.56 6.83 31.68
CA PRO A 172 -4.16 8.18 31.28
C PRO A 172 -2.79 8.23 30.58
N THR A 173 -1.96 7.20 30.64
CA THR A 173 -0.65 7.20 30.00
C THR A 173 -0.77 7.09 28.48
N ILE A 174 -0.10 7.99 27.77
CA ILE A 174 -0.04 8.00 26.31
C ILE A 174 0.82 6.81 25.84
N HIS A 175 0.24 5.98 24.98
CA HIS A 175 0.87 4.78 24.45
C HIS A 175 0.36 4.47 23.05
N TRP A 176 0.97 3.48 22.39
CA TRP A 176 0.61 3.09 21.03
C TRP A 176 -0.76 2.42 20.95
N GLU A 177 -1.63 2.90 20.04
CA GLU A 177 -3.05 2.52 19.97
C GLU A 177 -3.51 1.88 18.65
N ASP A 178 -2.67 1.83 17.61
CA ASP A 178 -3.09 1.22 16.34
C ASP A 178 -2.79 -0.28 16.29
N TRP A 179 -3.79 -1.07 16.69
CA TRP A 179 -3.72 -2.53 16.77
C TRP A 179 -4.63 -3.22 15.74
N LYS A 180 -4.63 -2.74 14.48
CA LYS A 180 -5.51 -3.28 13.42
C LYS A 180 -4.74 -4.17 12.43
N PRO A 181 -5.03 -5.47 12.32
CA PRO A 181 -4.42 -6.36 11.33
C PRO A 181 -5.16 -6.28 9.98
N VAL A 182 -4.92 -5.22 9.21
CA VAL A 182 -5.65 -4.96 7.96
C VAL A 182 -5.02 -5.71 6.78
N ALA A 183 -5.88 -6.28 5.93
CA ALA A 183 -5.47 -7.17 4.84
C ALA A 183 -4.63 -6.47 3.76
N GLY A 184 -4.94 -5.22 3.40
CA GLY A 184 -4.26 -4.50 2.31
C GLY A 184 -2.78 -4.28 2.56
N GLU A 185 -2.45 -3.71 3.71
CA GLU A 185 -1.07 -3.41 4.11
C GLU A 185 -0.24 -4.70 4.25
N ASN A 186 -0.87 -5.81 4.66
CA ASN A 186 -0.23 -7.13 4.70
C ASN A 186 -0.02 -7.74 3.31
N ALA A 187 -0.87 -7.42 2.32
CA ALA A 187 -0.62 -7.78 0.94
C ALA A 187 0.65 -7.08 0.42
N TRP A 188 0.85 -5.81 0.77
CA TRP A 188 2.04 -5.06 0.39
C TRP A 188 3.32 -5.56 1.05
N VAL A 189 3.28 -5.96 2.34
CA VAL A 189 4.42 -6.67 2.96
C VAL A 189 4.74 -7.95 2.19
N THR A 190 3.71 -8.67 1.74
CA THR A 190 3.87 -9.88 0.91
C THR A 190 4.52 -9.53 -0.44
N LEU A 191 4.07 -8.47 -1.13
CA LEU A 191 4.68 -7.99 -2.37
C LEU A 191 6.16 -7.63 -2.18
N ALA A 192 6.49 -6.84 -1.16
CA ALA A 192 7.86 -6.44 -0.86
C ALA A 192 8.78 -7.64 -0.58
N ALA A 193 8.28 -8.63 0.16
CA ALA A 193 9.02 -9.87 0.41
C ALA A 193 9.30 -10.63 -0.90
N LEU A 194 8.31 -10.73 -1.80
CA LEU A 194 8.46 -11.44 -3.07
C LEU A 194 9.39 -10.72 -4.05
N HIS A 195 9.37 -9.39 -4.08
CA HIS A 195 10.35 -8.60 -4.82
C HIS A 195 11.77 -8.85 -4.32
N LEU A 196 11.98 -8.81 -3.00
CA LEU A 196 13.29 -9.05 -2.40
C LEU A 196 13.76 -10.49 -2.65
N PHE A 197 12.85 -11.46 -2.53
CA PHE A 197 13.11 -12.85 -2.86
C PHE A 197 13.53 -13.01 -4.32
N HIS A 198 12.77 -12.44 -5.25
CA HIS A 198 13.10 -12.50 -6.67
C HIS A 198 14.46 -11.89 -6.97
N LYS A 199 14.76 -10.70 -6.42
CA LYS A 199 16.05 -10.05 -6.60
C LYS A 199 17.24 -10.88 -6.10
N LYS A 200 17.07 -11.64 -5.01
CA LYS A 200 18.13 -12.45 -4.40
C LYS A 200 18.33 -13.81 -5.07
N TYR A 201 17.24 -14.44 -5.50
CA TYR A 201 17.25 -15.88 -5.78
C TYR A 201 16.83 -16.24 -7.20
N PHE A 202 16.33 -15.30 -8.00
CA PHE A 202 15.97 -15.60 -9.38
C PHE A 202 17.21 -15.63 -10.27
N ASN A 203 17.45 -16.77 -10.90
CA ASN A 203 18.48 -16.93 -11.91
C ASN A 203 17.90 -16.62 -13.30
N ALA A 204 18.23 -15.44 -13.83
CA ALA A 204 17.73 -14.98 -15.13
C ALA A 204 18.22 -15.84 -16.30
N GLU A 205 19.44 -16.38 -16.25
CA GLU A 205 19.99 -17.23 -17.32
C GLU A 205 19.17 -18.53 -17.47
N HIS A 206 18.69 -19.08 -16.36
CA HIS A 206 18.00 -20.35 -16.35
C HIS A 206 16.50 -20.26 -16.08
N GLN A 207 15.97 -19.05 -15.86
CA GLN A 207 14.55 -18.78 -15.62
C GLN A 207 13.96 -19.59 -14.44
N PHE A 208 14.73 -19.82 -13.38
CA PHE A 208 14.27 -20.52 -12.18
C PHE A 208 14.76 -19.84 -10.89
N TYR A 209 14.16 -20.20 -9.76
CA TYR A 209 14.53 -19.71 -8.44
C TYR A 209 15.44 -20.69 -7.72
N GLU A 210 16.59 -20.23 -7.27
CA GLU A 210 17.50 -20.97 -6.40
C GLU A 210 16.99 -20.93 -4.95
N HIS A 211 17.28 -21.95 -4.14
CA HIS A 211 17.07 -21.93 -2.68
C HIS A 211 15.65 -21.60 -2.15
N LEU A 212 14.61 -22.29 -2.63
CA LEU A 212 13.21 -22.05 -2.22
C LEU A 212 12.91 -22.29 -0.71
N GLY A 213 13.64 -23.17 -0.02
CA GLY A 213 13.19 -23.72 1.27
C GLY A 213 13.38 -22.85 2.51
N ASP A 214 14.50 -22.13 2.59
CA ASP A 214 14.92 -21.47 3.84
C ASP A 214 14.88 -19.94 3.78
N ALA A 215 14.49 -19.37 2.63
CA ALA A 215 14.40 -17.93 2.45
C ALA A 215 13.28 -17.35 3.34
N VAL A 216 13.68 -16.48 4.28
CA VAL A 216 12.76 -15.81 5.21
C VAL A 216 11.71 -15.00 4.45
N GLU A 217 12.09 -14.41 3.31
CA GLU A 217 11.20 -13.63 2.46
C GLU A 217 10.01 -14.46 1.96
N LEU A 218 10.29 -15.64 1.39
CA LEU A 218 9.24 -16.51 0.88
C LEU A 218 8.40 -17.07 2.04
N ARG A 219 9.03 -17.47 3.15
CA ARG A 219 8.30 -17.98 4.33
C ARG A 219 7.36 -16.95 4.94
N LEU A 220 7.79 -15.68 5.01
CA LEU A 220 6.92 -14.57 5.44
C LEU A 220 5.73 -14.41 4.50
N ALA A 221 6.00 -14.36 3.18
CA ALA A 221 4.98 -14.18 2.15
C ALA A 221 3.94 -15.32 2.19
N GLU A 222 4.38 -16.58 2.29
CA GLU A 222 3.48 -17.73 2.37
C GLU A 222 2.66 -17.76 3.67
N GLU A 223 3.24 -17.33 4.80
CA GLU A 223 2.52 -17.24 6.08
C GLU A 223 1.40 -16.19 6.05
N LEU A 224 1.68 -15.00 5.49
CA LEU A 224 0.68 -13.94 5.32
C LEU A 224 -0.40 -14.36 4.30
N ALA A 225 0.00 -14.94 3.17
CA ALA A 225 -0.92 -15.46 2.15
C ALA A 225 -1.90 -16.51 2.71
N ARG A 226 -1.40 -17.42 3.57
CA ARG A 226 -2.25 -18.39 4.26
C ARG A 226 -3.30 -17.72 5.15
N ALA A 227 -2.91 -16.69 5.91
CA ALA A 227 -3.85 -15.93 6.74
C ALA A 227 -4.90 -15.19 5.89
N ALA A 228 -4.51 -14.64 4.74
CA ALA A 228 -5.43 -14.00 3.80
C ALA A 228 -6.44 -14.98 3.19
N ILE A 229 -5.99 -16.19 2.82
CA ILE A 229 -6.87 -17.26 2.31
C ILE A 229 -7.90 -17.67 3.36
N LEU A 230 -7.55 -17.68 4.65
CA LEU A 230 -8.51 -17.96 5.73
C LEU A 230 -9.57 -16.87 5.89
N LEU A 231 -9.27 -15.62 5.48
CA LEU A 231 -10.21 -14.50 5.45
C LEU A 231 -10.97 -14.38 4.13
N GLN A 232 -10.71 -15.25 3.16
CA GLN A 232 -11.41 -15.21 1.88
C GLN A 232 -12.87 -15.62 2.08
N ALA A 233 -13.75 -14.71 1.71
CA ALA A 233 -15.19 -14.85 1.79
C ALA A 233 -15.74 -15.72 0.64
N GLU A 234 -17.04 -15.92 0.71
CA GLU A 234 -17.87 -16.80 -0.10
C GLU A 234 -18.04 -16.23 -1.52
N ASN A 235 -18.08 -14.89 -1.62
CA ASN A 235 -18.00 -14.15 -2.87
C ASN A 235 -16.55 -14.01 -3.40
N GLY A 236 -15.59 -14.68 -2.76
CA GLY A 236 -14.20 -14.75 -3.20
C GLY A 236 -13.31 -13.56 -2.82
N GLY A 237 -13.89 -12.45 -2.35
CA GLY A 237 -13.12 -11.31 -1.84
C GLY A 237 -12.53 -11.60 -0.45
N ILE A 238 -11.42 -10.97 -0.11
CA ILE A 238 -10.77 -11.09 1.20
C ILE A 238 -11.37 -10.06 2.16
N ARG A 239 -11.83 -10.54 3.32
CA ARG A 239 -12.33 -9.70 4.41
C ARG A 239 -11.24 -8.75 4.90
N MET A 240 -11.63 -7.53 5.27
CA MET A 240 -10.68 -6.45 5.53
C MET A 240 -9.78 -6.71 6.75
N ALA A 241 -10.30 -7.38 7.78
CA ALA A 241 -9.54 -7.81 8.95
C ALA A 241 -10.20 -9.04 9.62
N PRO A 242 -9.48 -9.81 10.45
CA PRO A 242 -10.07 -10.84 11.31
C PRO A 242 -11.08 -10.26 12.33
N LEU A 243 -11.93 -11.14 12.87
CA LEU A 243 -12.77 -10.81 14.04
C LEU A 243 -11.88 -10.41 15.22
N GLY A 244 -12.39 -9.51 16.05
CA GLY A 244 -11.62 -8.92 17.16
C GLY A 244 -10.97 -7.58 16.79
N THR A 245 -11.03 -7.16 15.53
CA THR A 245 -10.51 -5.86 15.10
C THR A 245 -11.48 -4.74 15.48
N TYR A 246 -11.02 -3.83 16.35
CA TYR A 246 -11.83 -2.74 16.87
C TYR A 246 -12.30 -1.75 15.78
N HIS A 247 -13.58 -1.38 15.83
CA HIS A 247 -14.18 -0.27 15.11
C HIS A 247 -15.11 0.54 16.04
N PRO A 248 -15.13 1.88 15.98
CA PRO A 248 -16.00 2.70 16.84
C PRO A 248 -17.50 2.37 16.69
N GLU A 249 -17.95 1.99 15.50
CA GLU A 249 -19.36 1.62 15.29
C GLU A 249 -19.77 0.33 16.03
N ASP A 250 -18.81 -0.52 16.42
CA ASP A 250 -19.12 -1.74 17.19
C ASP A 250 -19.55 -1.44 18.63
N GLU A 251 -19.20 -0.27 19.19
CA GLU A 251 -19.54 0.10 20.58
C GLU A 251 -21.04 0.25 20.79
N ASN A 252 -21.79 0.52 19.72
CA ASN A 252 -23.24 0.65 19.74
C ASN A 252 -23.98 -0.65 19.38
N SER A 253 -23.27 -1.75 19.13
CA SER A 253 -23.90 -3.04 18.82
C SER A 253 -24.37 -3.72 20.12
N VAL A 254 -25.69 -3.68 20.39
CA VAL A 254 -26.31 -4.13 21.65
C VAL A 254 -26.75 -5.60 21.61
N LEU A 255 -26.58 -6.33 20.50
CA LEU A 255 -27.31 -7.59 20.29
C LEU A 255 -26.38 -8.76 20.04
N GLY A 256 -25.95 -9.48 21.09
CA GLY A 256 -25.57 -10.90 21.06
C GLY A 256 -24.55 -11.40 20.03
N GLU A 257 -24.01 -10.51 19.20
CA GLU A 257 -23.12 -10.76 18.08
C GLU A 257 -21.67 -10.66 18.56
N VAL A 258 -20.78 -11.31 17.82
CA VAL A 258 -19.34 -11.27 18.07
C VAL A 258 -18.90 -9.81 18.06
N ARG A 259 -18.53 -9.28 19.24
CA ARG A 259 -17.97 -7.92 19.36
C ARG A 259 -16.81 -7.79 18.38
N HIS A 260 -16.66 -6.60 17.79
CA HIS A 260 -15.56 -6.31 16.86
C HIS A 260 -15.63 -7.12 15.57
N SER A 261 -16.79 -7.10 14.91
CA SER A 261 -17.02 -7.80 13.65
C SER A 261 -17.18 -6.86 12.46
N TRP A 262 -17.27 -5.55 12.66
CA TRP A 262 -17.47 -4.59 11.58
C TRP A 262 -16.46 -4.77 10.45
N TRP A 263 -15.16 -4.75 10.75
CA TRP A 263 -14.11 -4.95 9.73
C TRP A 263 -14.15 -6.33 9.06
N TYR A 264 -14.53 -7.36 9.81
CA TYR A 264 -14.69 -8.71 9.26
C TYR A 264 -15.84 -8.78 8.25
N GLN A 265 -16.84 -7.90 8.39
CA GLN A 265 -17.97 -7.77 7.47
C GLN A 265 -17.70 -6.80 6.31
N GLN A 266 -16.49 -6.26 6.19
CA GLN A 266 -16.07 -5.43 5.05
C GLN A 266 -15.13 -6.20 4.12
N ILE A 267 -15.21 -5.90 2.83
CA ILE A 267 -14.22 -6.23 1.81
C ILE A 267 -13.84 -4.92 1.12
N SER A 268 -12.55 -4.63 1.02
CA SER A 268 -12.02 -3.51 0.21
C SER A 268 -11.55 -4.03 -1.14
N THR A 269 -11.95 -3.37 -2.23
CA THR A 269 -11.52 -3.74 -3.58
C THR A 269 -10.02 -3.51 -3.76
N GLU A 270 -9.48 -2.43 -3.20
CA GLU A 270 -8.05 -2.09 -3.20
C GLU A 270 -7.20 -3.19 -2.51
N ASN A 271 -7.68 -3.71 -1.38
CA ASN A 271 -7.02 -4.81 -0.67
C ASN A 271 -6.98 -6.07 -1.54
N ASN A 272 -8.06 -6.35 -2.27
CA ASN A 272 -8.16 -7.50 -3.16
C ASN A 272 -7.28 -7.34 -4.41
N ILE A 273 -7.13 -6.12 -4.94
CA ILE A 273 -6.17 -5.81 -6.01
C ILE A 273 -4.74 -6.15 -5.55
N SER A 274 -4.38 -5.71 -4.35
CA SER A 274 -3.06 -5.95 -3.76
C SER A 274 -2.81 -7.45 -3.53
N TRP A 275 -3.80 -8.18 -2.99
CA TRP A 275 -3.71 -9.63 -2.80
C TRP A 275 -3.70 -10.43 -4.10
N TYR A 276 -4.45 -10.01 -5.12
CA TYR A 276 -4.40 -10.63 -6.45
C TYR A 276 -2.98 -10.57 -7.03
N ALA A 277 -2.34 -9.39 -6.96
CA ALA A 277 -0.94 -9.23 -7.36
C ALA A 277 0.00 -10.13 -6.53
N ALA A 278 -0.17 -10.17 -5.20
CA ALA A 278 0.65 -11.00 -4.31
C ALA A 278 0.51 -12.50 -4.60
N PHE A 279 -0.72 -13.00 -4.78
CA PHE A 279 -0.95 -14.41 -5.13
C PHE A 279 -0.43 -14.75 -6.53
N ARG A 280 -0.52 -13.84 -7.49
CA ARG A 280 0.08 -14.02 -8.82
C ARG A 280 1.60 -14.21 -8.71
N MET A 281 2.27 -13.37 -7.92
CA MET A 281 3.71 -13.49 -7.69
C MET A 281 4.06 -14.80 -6.97
N LEU A 282 3.32 -15.16 -5.92
CA LEU A 282 3.48 -16.43 -5.21
C LEU A 282 3.28 -17.62 -6.13
N TYR A 283 2.25 -17.61 -6.98
CA TYR A 283 2.00 -18.67 -7.94
C TYR A 283 3.13 -18.77 -8.96
N LYS A 284 3.61 -17.64 -9.50
CA LYS A 284 4.76 -17.60 -10.41
C LYS A 284 6.01 -18.22 -9.78
N ILE A 285 6.30 -17.88 -8.52
CA ILE A 285 7.48 -18.37 -7.78
C ILE A 285 7.36 -19.85 -7.41
N THR A 286 6.21 -20.27 -6.87
CA THR A 286 6.06 -21.55 -6.17
C THR A 286 5.32 -22.62 -6.96
N GLN A 287 4.56 -22.22 -7.98
CA GLN A 287 3.63 -23.07 -8.75
C GLN A 287 2.57 -23.79 -7.88
N LYS A 288 2.36 -23.35 -6.63
CA LYS A 288 1.37 -23.96 -5.73
C LYS A 288 -0.05 -23.57 -6.16
N ALA A 289 -0.86 -24.57 -6.49
CA ALA A 289 -2.22 -24.39 -7.00
C ALA A 289 -3.15 -23.58 -6.07
N ILE A 290 -2.91 -23.60 -4.75
CA ILE A 290 -3.72 -22.85 -3.78
C ILE A 290 -3.70 -21.34 -4.06
N TYR A 291 -2.60 -20.78 -4.57
CA TYR A 291 -2.51 -19.35 -4.89
C TYR A 291 -3.29 -19.02 -6.15
N LYS A 292 -3.27 -19.89 -7.17
CA LYS A 292 -4.14 -19.72 -8.35
C LYS A 292 -5.62 -19.81 -7.97
N GLN A 293 -5.99 -20.75 -7.12
CA GLN A 293 -7.37 -20.87 -6.62
C GLN A 293 -7.82 -19.63 -5.83
N ALA A 294 -6.92 -19.04 -5.04
CA ALA A 294 -7.21 -17.80 -4.33
C ALA A 294 -7.41 -16.63 -5.31
N MET A 295 -6.59 -16.54 -6.36
CA MET A 295 -6.76 -15.57 -7.45
C MET A 295 -8.10 -15.74 -8.16
N ASP A 296 -8.45 -16.96 -8.59
CA ASP A 296 -9.70 -17.25 -9.32
C ASP A 296 -10.94 -16.74 -8.58
N LYS A 297 -10.93 -16.87 -7.25
CA LYS A 297 -11.99 -16.36 -6.38
C LYS A 297 -12.00 -14.83 -6.29
N ILE A 298 -10.84 -14.18 -6.26
CA ILE A 298 -10.76 -12.72 -6.32
C ILE A 298 -11.21 -12.21 -7.69
N GLU A 299 -10.91 -12.91 -8.79
CA GLU A 299 -11.41 -12.57 -10.14
C GLU A 299 -12.95 -12.63 -10.18
N TYR A 300 -13.55 -13.64 -9.53
CA TYR A 300 -15.01 -13.71 -9.35
C TYR A 300 -15.54 -12.48 -8.57
N TYR A 301 -14.88 -12.12 -7.47
CA TYR A 301 -15.22 -10.92 -6.70
C TYR A 301 -15.16 -9.63 -7.53
N PHE A 302 -14.11 -9.42 -8.34
CA PHE A 302 -14.01 -8.22 -9.18
C PHE A 302 -15.15 -8.12 -10.20
N LYS A 303 -15.62 -9.27 -10.71
CA LYS A 303 -16.78 -9.30 -11.61
C LYS A 303 -18.08 -8.91 -10.91
N GLU A 304 -18.23 -9.25 -9.63
CA GLU A 304 -19.37 -8.78 -8.82
C GLU A 304 -19.23 -7.31 -8.37
N ALA A 305 -18.00 -6.84 -8.15
CA ALA A 305 -17.72 -5.45 -7.74
C ALA A 305 -17.76 -4.45 -8.92
N TRP A 306 -17.90 -4.92 -10.16
CA TRP A 306 -17.96 -4.07 -11.34
C TRP A 306 -19.34 -3.45 -11.56
N ASP A 307 -19.37 -2.12 -11.63
CA ASP A 307 -20.54 -1.37 -12.06
C ASP A 307 -20.54 -1.24 -13.59
N ALA A 308 -21.29 -2.12 -14.25
CA ALA A 308 -21.37 -2.15 -15.71
C ALA A 308 -22.05 -0.92 -16.33
N GLU A 309 -22.88 -0.19 -15.58
CA GLU A 309 -23.56 1.02 -16.04
C GLU A 309 -22.58 2.20 -16.02
N HIS A 310 -21.90 2.37 -14.89
CA HIS A 310 -21.03 3.53 -14.67
C HIS A 310 -19.56 3.29 -15.01
N LYS A 311 -19.18 2.05 -15.39
CA LYS A 311 -17.84 1.66 -15.86
C LYS A 311 -16.73 1.83 -14.83
N PHE A 312 -16.97 1.48 -13.58
CA PHE A 312 -15.96 1.51 -12.52
C PHE A 312 -16.16 0.36 -11.52
N LEU A 313 -15.14 0.07 -10.70
CA LEU A 313 -15.24 -0.89 -9.59
C LEU A 313 -15.69 -0.18 -8.32
N TYR A 314 -16.71 -0.71 -7.62
CA TYR A 314 -17.07 -0.23 -6.29
C TYR A 314 -15.88 -0.27 -5.34
N GLN A 315 -15.86 0.64 -4.36
CA GLN A 315 -14.76 0.73 -3.38
C GLN A 315 -14.60 -0.55 -2.56
N GLY A 316 -15.70 -1.28 -2.37
CA GLY A 316 -15.73 -2.50 -1.59
C GLY A 316 -17.12 -3.11 -1.53
N MET A 317 -17.28 -4.08 -0.63
CA MET A 317 -18.57 -4.69 -0.30
C MET A 317 -18.74 -4.82 1.21
N THR A 318 -19.97 -4.71 1.69
CA THR A 318 -20.34 -4.97 3.08
C THR A 318 -21.32 -6.14 3.17
N PHE A 319 -21.07 -7.05 4.12
CA PHE A 319 -21.99 -8.13 4.42
C PHE A 319 -23.14 -7.63 5.29
N LYS A 320 -24.37 -7.59 4.74
CA LYS A 320 -25.58 -7.17 5.47
C LYS A 320 -26.74 -8.08 5.05
N ASN A 321 -27.54 -8.49 6.03
CA ASN A 321 -28.74 -9.32 5.81
C ASN A 321 -28.44 -10.63 5.05
N GLY A 322 -27.33 -11.29 5.38
CA GLY A 322 -26.96 -12.58 4.81
C GLY A 322 -26.37 -12.54 3.40
N ARG A 323 -26.06 -11.36 2.86
CA ARG A 323 -25.44 -11.19 1.53
C ARG A 323 -24.41 -10.08 1.50
N TRP A 324 -23.49 -10.16 0.55
CA TRP A 324 -22.58 -9.08 0.20
C TRP A 324 -23.31 -8.04 -0.65
N ASN A 325 -23.16 -6.77 -0.31
CA ASN A 325 -23.71 -5.65 -1.08
C ASN A 325 -22.56 -4.71 -1.43
N SER A 326 -22.51 -4.23 -2.67
CA SER A 326 -21.58 -3.20 -3.11
C SER A 326 -21.69 -1.96 -2.23
N ASN A 327 -20.53 -1.38 -1.90
CA ASN A 327 -20.45 -0.09 -1.25
C ASN A 327 -20.44 1.01 -2.32
N ASP A 328 -21.56 1.70 -2.45
CA ASP A 328 -21.78 2.81 -3.38
C ASP A 328 -21.66 4.19 -2.70
N GLN A 329 -21.36 4.24 -1.40
CA GLN A 329 -21.33 5.49 -0.63
C GLN A 329 -20.18 6.41 -1.02
N HIS A 330 -19.03 5.83 -1.34
CA HIS A 330 -17.81 6.57 -1.63
C HIS A 330 -17.08 6.00 -2.84
N PHE A 331 -16.61 6.88 -3.72
CA PHE A 331 -15.71 6.52 -4.81
C PHE A 331 -14.26 6.58 -4.36
N ALA A 332 -13.50 5.53 -4.66
CA ALA A 332 -12.08 5.44 -4.36
C ALA A 332 -11.29 5.40 -5.67
N THR A 333 -10.44 6.40 -5.88
CA THR A 333 -9.68 6.59 -7.13
C THR A 333 -8.57 5.55 -7.31
N ASP A 334 -7.92 5.17 -6.21
CA ASP A 334 -6.92 4.09 -6.16
C ASP A 334 -7.48 2.74 -6.62
N VAL A 335 -8.69 2.36 -6.22
CA VAL A 335 -9.37 1.14 -6.69
C VAL A 335 -9.40 1.10 -8.22
N GLN A 336 -9.57 2.25 -8.87
CA GLN A 336 -9.59 2.31 -10.32
C GLN A 336 -8.18 2.24 -10.91
N THR A 337 -7.30 3.12 -10.44
CA THR A 337 -5.97 3.29 -11.02
C THR A 337 -5.06 2.10 -10.72
N TRP A 338 -5.09 1.56 -9.49
CA TRP A 338 -4.41 0.33 -9.14
C TRP A 338 -5.08 -0.89 -9.76
N GLY A 339 -6.40 -0.88 -9.95
CA GLY A 339 -7.10 -1.92 -10.70
C GLY A 339 -6.53 -2.06 -12.11
N ILE A 340 -6.40 -0.95 -12.84
CA ILE A 340 -5.77 -0.91 -14.16
C ILE A 340 -4.31 -1.34 -14.09
N ALA A 341 -3.53 -0.78 -13.16
CA ALA A 341 -2.11 -1.07 -13.05
C ALA A 341 -1.82 -2.53 -12.65
N ALA A 342 -2.65 -3.17 -11.84
CA ALA A 342 -2.42 -4.53 -11.34
C ALA A 342 -3.03 -5.61 -12.23
N LEU A 343 -4.20 -5.38 -12.81
CA LEU A 343 -4.91 -6.35 -13.67
C LEU A 343 -4.45 -6.26 -15.13
N SER A 344 -3.93 -5.11 -15.55
CA SER A 344 -3.70 -4.68 -16.94
C SER A 344 -4.99 -4.33 -17.71
N PRO A 345 -4.92 -3.41 -18.70
CA PRO A 345 -6.03 -3.12 -19.59
C PRO A 345 -6.58 -4.33 -20.35
N GLU A 346 -5.70 -5.27 -20.75
CA GLU A 346 -6.09 -6.48 -21.48
C GLU A 346 -7.07 -7.33 -20.68
N THR A 347 -6.74 -7.65 -19.42
CA THR A 347 -7.62 -8.43 -18.54
C THR A 347 -8.95 -7.71 -18.26
N ILE A 348 -8.91 -6.40 -18.05
CA ILE A 348 -10.12 -5.60 -17.78
C ILE A 348 -11.05 -5.62 -18.99
N ASP A 349 -10.49 -5.46 -20.20
CA ASP A 349 -11.26 -5.51 -21.43
C ASP A 349 -11.79 -6.92 -21.72
N GLU A 350 -11.03 -7.97 -21.41
CA GLU A 350 -11.52 -9.36 -21.51
C GLU A 350 -12.74 -9.59 -20.61
N TRP A 351 -12.71 -9.06 -19.38
CA TRP A 351 -13.79 -9.28 -18.41
C TRP A 351 -15.01 -8.41 -18.66
N PHE A 352 -14.82 -7.15 -19.06
CA PHE A 352 -15.86 -6.12 -19.04
C PHE A 352 -16.18 -5.50 -20.40
N GLY A 353 -15.48 -5.93 -21.46
CA GLY A 353 -15.64 -5.48 -22.83
C GLY A 353 -14.55 -4.49 -23.27
N GLU A 354 -14.30 -4.46 -24.58
CA GLU A 354 -13.32 -3.56 -25.20
C GLU A 354 -13.49 -2.10 -24.75
N GLY A 355 -12.38 -1.47 -24.36
CA GLY A 355 -12.38 -0.08 -23.91
C GLY A 355 -12.79 0.12 -22.45
N ALA A 356 -13.08 -0.95 -21.69
CA ALA A 356 -13.47 -0.86 -20.29
C ALA A 356 -12.36 -0.22 -19.43
N ALA A 357 -11.09 -0.57 -19.67
CA ALA A 357 -9.97 0.03 -18.94
C ALA A 357 -9.84 1.55 -19.22
N HIS A 358 -9.99 1.95 -20.47
CA HIS A 358 -10.00 3.37 -20.84
C HIS A 358 -11.19 4.10 -20.21
N ALA A 359 -12.40 3.54 -20.27
CA ALA A 359 -13.60 4.13 -19.67
C ALA A 359 -13.45 4.30 -18.15
N MET A 360 -12.89 3.29 -17.47
CA MET A 360 -12.60 3.30 -16.05
C MET A 360 -11.63 4.44 -15.67
N TRP A 361 -10.58 4.67 -16.48
CA TRP A 361 -9.71 5.84 -16.30
C TRP A 361 -10.45 7.17 -16.51
N GLN A 362 -11.27 7.28 -17.57
CA GLN A 362 -12.03 8.51 -17.80
C GLN A 362 -12.98 8.83 -16.65
N VAL A 363 -13.62 7.82 -16.05
CA VAL A 363 -14.46 7.99 -14.86
C VAL A 363 -13.63 8.48 -13.67
N ALA A 364 -12.49 7.85 -13.40
CA ALA A 364 -11.60 8.28 -12.30
C ALA A 364 -11.16 9.73 -12.48
N LYS A 365 -10.65 10.08 -13.67
CA LYS A 365 -10.28 11.46 -14.02
C LYS A 365 -11.43 12.44 -13.86
N ALA A 366 -12.64 12.07 -14.28
CA ALA A 366 -13.82 12.93 -14.20
C ALA A 366 -14.32 13.15 -12.76
N ARG A 367 -14.10 12.18 -11.86
CA ARG A 367 -14.58 12.24 -10.47
C ARG A 367 -13.55 12.84 -9.51
N SER A 368 -12.26 12.62 -9.76
CA SER A 368 -11.20 13.01 -8.82
C SER A 368 -10.06 13.84 -9.43
N GLY A 369 -10.11 14.16 -10.72
CA GLY A 369 -9.05 14.92 -11.39
C GLY A 369 -8.97 16.37 -10.90
N ALA A 370 -7.82 16.75 -10.34
CA ALA A 370 -7.54 18.13 -9.98
C ALA A 370 -6.99 18.90 -11.19
N LEU A 371 -7.65 19.99 -11.56
CA LEU A 371 -7.32 20.78 -12.75
C LEU A 371 -6.73 22.15 -12.37
N ASP A 372 -5.81 22.66 -13.18
CA ASP A 372 -5.37 24.05 -13.08
C ASP A 372 -6.41 25.03 -13.66
N ARG A 373 -6.14 26.33 -13.56
CA ARG A 373 -7.03 27.40 -14.06
C ARG A 373 -7.27 27.34 -15.58
N ASN A 374 -6.42 26.63 -16.32
CA ASN A 374 -6.54 26.45 -17.78
C ASN A 374 -7.17 25.10 -18.13
N GLY A 375 -7.66 24.34 -17.15
CA GLY A 375 -8.26 23.01 -17.35
C GLY A 375 -7.24 21.89 -17.55
N LYS A 376 -5.96 22.11 -17.27
CA LYS A 376 -4.92 21.07 -17.38
C LYS A 376 -4.92 20.20 -16.14
N LEU A 377 -4.90 18.88 -16.33
CA LEU A 377 -4.80 17.90 -15.25
C LEU A 377 -3.47 18.04 -14.49
N LEU A 378 -3.55 18.23 -13.18
CA LEU A 378 -2.41 18.33 -12.26
C LEU A 378 -2.17 17.01 -11.51
N GLY A 379 -3.24 16.28 -11.21
CA GLY A 379 -3.20 15.05 -10.44
C GLY A 379 -4.60 14.56 -10.14
N VAL A 380 -4.72 13.61 -9.22
CA VAL A 380 -6.02 13.12 -8.72
C VAL A 380 -6.09 13.20 -7.19
N GLY A 381 -7.30 13.43 -6.68
CA GLY A 381 -7.62 13.35 -5.26
C GLY A 381 -7.94 11.92 -4.82
N TYR A 382 -8.61 11.80 -3.67
CA TYR A 382 -8.98 10.50 -3.11
C TYR A 382 -10.36 10.05 -3.62
N THR A 383 -11.30 10.98 -3.71
CA THR A 383 -12.71 10.67 -3.97
C THR A 383 -13.34 11.64 -4.95
N ASP A 384 -14.66 11.84 -4.87
CA ASP A 384 -15.42 12.85 -5.63
C ASP A 384 -15.01 14.29 -5.23
N GLU A 385 -13.83 14.71 -5.67
CA GLU A 385 -13.23 16.01 -5.35
C GLU A 385 -12.22 16.48 -6.40
N HIS A 386 -12.01 17.79 -6.50
CA HIS A 386 -11.16 18.39 -7.56
C HIS A 386 -10.16 19.42 -7.06
N ASP A 387 -10.10 19.70 -5.75
CA ASP A 387 -9.22 20.72 -5.15
C ASP A 387 -8.03 20.13 -4.38
N ARG A 388 -7.93 18.79 -4.32
CA ARG A 388 -6.90 18.06 -3.59
C ARG A 388 -6.16 17.09 -4.51
N ILE A 389 -4.84 16.98 -4.31
CA ILE A 389 -3.96 16.06 -5.03
C ILE A 389 -3.30 15.14 -4.00
N SER A 390 -3.53 13.84 -4.15
CA SER A 390 -2.75 12.80 -3.48
C SER A 390 -1.55 12.46 -4.37
N VAL A 391 -0.31 12.60 -3.88
CA VAL A 391 0.86 12.28 -4.72
C VAL A 391 0.91 10.80 -5.04
N GLU A 392 0.68 9.95 -4.03
CA GLU A 392 0.63 8.50 -4.17
C GLU A 392 -0.40 8.05 -5.20
N TRP A 393 -1.64 8.52 -5.08
CA TRP A 393 -2.72 8.08 -5.96
C TRP A 393 -2.58 8.69 -7.37
N THR A 394 -1.99 9.88 -7.46
CA THR A 394 -1.58 10.46 -8.75
C THR A 394 -0.49 9.63 -9.41
N ALA A 395 0.49 9.13 -8.65
CA ALA A 395 1.52 8.24 -9.20
C ALA A 395 0.92 6.91 -9.69
N GLY A 396 -0.03 6.33 -8.95
CA GLY A 396 -0.83 5.18 -9.41
C GLY A 396 -1.59 5.49 -10.71
N ALA A 397 -2.21 6.66 -10.81
CA ALA A 397 -2.89 7.14 -12.02
C ALA A 397 -1.93 7.31 -13.22
N ILE A 398 -0.70 7.80 -12.98
CA ILE A 398 0.32 7.90 -14.03
C ILE A 398 0.70 6.51 -14.55
N LEU A 399 0.84 5.50 -13.69
CA LEU A 399 1.09 4.13 -14.12
C LEU A 399 -0.11 3.58 -14.92
N ALA A 400 -1.33 3.72 -14.42
CA ALA A 400 -2.55 3.29 -15.12
C ALA A 400 -2.66 3.90 -16.52
N ALA A 401 -2.42 5.21 -16.64
CA ALA A 401 -2.47 5.92 -17.90
C ALA A 401 -1.39 5.45 -18.90
N ARG A 402 -0.22 5.02 -18.41
CA ARG A 402 0.83 4.42 -19.25
C ARG A 402 0.43 3.04 -19.76
N GLU A 403 -0.14 2.19 -18.90
CA GLU A 403 -0.63 0.86 -19.30
C GLU A 403 -1.72 0.99 -20.37
N ILE A 404 -2.68 1.90 -20.19
CA ILE A 404 -3.72 2.22 -21.18
C ILE A 404 -3.10 2.70 -22.49
N ALA A 405 -2.14 3.63 -22.41
CA ALA A 405 -1.49 4.16 -23.59
C ALA A 405 -0.78 3.09 -24.41
N GLU A 406 -0.10 2.16 -23.74
CA GLU A 406 0.61 1.07 -24.40
C GLU A 406 -0.35 0.06 -25.03
N HIS A 407 -1.38 -0.37 -24.29
CA HIS A 407 -2.38 -1.34 -24.74
C HIS A 407 -3.13 -0.87 -25.99
N TYR A 408 -3.61 0.37 -25.98
CA TYR A 408 -4.48 0.89 -27.05
C TYR A 408 -3.73 1.56 -28.22
N LYS A 409 -2.38 1.57 -28.23
CA LYS A 409 -1.61 2.37 -29.20
C LYS A 409 -1.87 2.03 -30.67
N ILE A 410 -2.23 0.78 -30.97
CA ILE A 410 -2.47 0.30 -32.34
C ILE A 410 -3.93 0.50 -32.71
N ASP A 411 -4.84 -0.07 -31.91
CA ASP A 411 -6.26 -0.17 -32.29
C ASP A 411 -7.06 1.11 -31.96
N HIS A 412 -6.65 1.86 -30.93
CA HIS A 412 -7.30 3.10 -30.50
C HIS A 412 -6.28 4.22 -30.20
N PRO A 413 -5.52 4.69 -31.22
CA PRO A 413 -4.40 5.61 -31.02
C PRO A 413 -4.78 6.94 -30.35
N GLN A 414 -6.02 7.41 -30.51
CA GLN A 414 -6.51 8.62 -29.85
C GLN A 414 -6.66 8.43 -28.33
N TRP A 415 -7.14 7.26 -27.88
CA TRP A 415 -7.25 6.94 -26.46
C TRP A 415 -5.86 6.83 -25.85
N ALA A 416 -4.94 6.19 -26.57
CA ALA A 416 -3.56 6.06 -26.16
C ALA A 416 -2.85 7.41 -26.03
N GLU A 417 -2.99 8.30 -27.01
CA GLU A 417 -2.42 9.64 -26.97
C GLU A 417 -2.96 10.45 -25.79
N THR A 418 -4.27 10.37 -25.53
CA THR A 418 -4.93 11.05 -24.41
C THR A 418 -4.41 10.56 -23.07
N ALA A 419 -4.36 9.24 -22.86
CA ALA A 419 -3.84 8.66 -21.62
C ALA A 419 -2.36 9.02 -21.41
N ALA A 420 -1.55 8.94 -22.46
CA ALA A 420 -0.14 9.34 -22.38
C ALA A 420 0.02 10.85 -22.05
N ALA A 421 -0.85 11.70 -22.61
CA ALA A 421 -0.85 13.14 -22.30
C ALA A 421 -1.25 13.41 -20.85
N ASP A 422 -2.27 12.70 -20.33
CA ASP A 422 -2.70 12.78 -18.94
C ASP A 422 -1.58 12.36 -17.99
N GLY A 423 -0.92 11.22 -18.23
CA GLY A 423 0.23 10.77 -17.43
C GLY A 423 1.37 11.80 -17.39
N ARG A 424 1.71 12.42 -18.53
CA ARG A 424 2.70 13.51 -18.58
C ARG A 424 2.24 14.78 -17.86
N ALA A 425 0.94 15.10 -17.92
CA ALA A 425 0.37 16.26 -17.27
C ALA A 425 0.42 16.10 -15.74
N MET A 426 -0.06 14.98 -15.22
CA MET A 426 -0.01 14.61 -13.81
C MET A 426 1.41 14.58 -13.26
N ARG A 427 2.35 13.97 -14.00
CA ARG A 427 3.77 13.92 -13.58
C ARG A 427 4.35 15.32 -13.36
N ARG A 428 4.03 16.29 -14.22
CA ARG A 428 4.44 17.69 -14.03
C ARG A 428 3.65 18.38 -12.93
N GLY A 429 2.37 18.03 -12.78
CA GLY A 429 1.48 18.64 -11.80
C GLY A 429 1.86 18.32 -10.36
N VAL A 430 2.46 17.16 -10.07
CA VAL A 430 2.94 16.84 -8.72
C VAL A 430 4.28 17.48 -8.34
N GLU A 431 4.99 18.14 -9.27
CA GLU A 431 6.31 18.71 -8.98
C GLU A 431 6.30 19.85 -7.95
N PHE A 432 5.18 20.57 -7.78
CA PHE A 432 5.09 21.59 -6.73
C PHE A 432 5.00 20.99 -5.31
N LEU A 433 4.75 19.68 -5.20
CA LEU A 433 4.72 18.93 -3.94
C LEU A 433 6.04 18.22 -3.66
N LYS A 434 7.05 18.42 -4.50
CA LYS A 434 8.42 17.96 -4.30
C LYS A 434 9.14 18.86 -3.31
N ALA A 435 9.88 18.26 -2.38
CA ALA A 435 10.73 18.95 -1.43
C ALA A 435 12.15 18.38 -1.43
N GLU A 436 13.13 19.20 -1.04
CA GLU A 436 14.52 18.81 -0.83
C GLU A 436 14.85 18.95 0.67
N PRO A 437 14.56 17.93 1.50
CA PRO A 437 14.69 18.06 2.96
C PRO A 437 16.15 18.16 3.44
N ALA A 438 17.11 17.73 2.62
CA ALA A 438 18.54 17.87 2.84
C ALA A 438 19.30 17.86 1.50
N GLU A 439 20.58 18.23 1.53
CA GLU A 439 21.44 18.22 0.34
C GLU A 439 21.47 16.83 -0.31
N GLY A 440 21.11 16.78 -1.60
CA GLY A 440 21.09 15.52 -2.36
C GLY A 440 19.94 14.58 -2.01
N GLN A 441 18.90 15.06 -1.33
CA GLN A 441 17.68 14.30 -1.05
C GLN A 441 16.47 14.93 -1.73
N VAL A 442 15.52 14.09 -2.15
CA VAL A 442 14.22 14.49 -2.71
C VAL A 442 13.15 13.64 -2.05
N ALA A 443 12.06 14.28 -1.66
CA ALA A 443 10.88 13.60 -1.15
C ALA A 443 9.62 14.31 -1.66
N TYR A 444 8.50 13.63 -1.62
CA TYR A 444 7.21 14.20 -1.97
C TYR A 444 6.29 14.27 -0.77
N ALA A 445 5.48 15.32 -0.73
CA ALA A 445 4.42 15.47 0.25
C ALA A 445 3.38 14.34 0.14
N TYR A 446 2.63 14.11 1.22
CA TYR A 446 1.48 13.20 1.20
C TYR A 446 0.37 13.73 0.29
N SER A 447 -0.04 14.99 0.48
CA SER A 447 -1.16 15.62 -0.20
C SER A 447 -0.92 17.11 -0.43
N SER A 448 -1.62 17.73 -1.38
CA SER A 448 -1.59 19.18 -1.57
C SER A 448 -2.33 19.97 -0.48
N LYS A 449 -3.20 19.30 0.27
CA LYS A 449 -4.06 19.90 1.29
C LYS A 449 -4.42 18.87 2.35
N ARG A 450 -4.53 19.34 3.59
CA ARG A 450 -5.11 18.60 4.70
C ARG A 450 -6.64 18.70 4.67
N ASP A 451 -7.28 17.54 4.73
CA ASP A 451 -8.73 17.39 4.83
C ASP A 451 -9.07 15.93 5.20
N TRP A 452 -10.29 15.69 5.69
CA TRP A 452 -10.77 14.34 5.96
C TRP A 452 -10.88 13.54 4.65
N ILE A 453 -10.49 12.28 4.69
CA ILE A 453 -10.72 11.31 3.62
C ILE A 453 -11.83 10.39 4.11
N PRO A 454 -12.90 10.14 3.34
CA PRO A 454 -14.04 9.32 3.76
C PRO A 454 -13.72 7.81 3.93
N PHE A 455 -12.44 7.47 4.09
CA PHE A 455 -11.93 6.12 4.33
C PHE A 455 -11.29 5.97 5.73
N GLY A 456 -11.53 6.95 6.62
CA GLY A 456 -11.12 6.86 8.02
C GLY A 456 -9.73 7.43 8.33
N TRP A 457 -9.22 8.33 7.49
CA TRP A 457 -7.91 8.96 7.64
C TRP A 457 -7.96 10.43 7.22
N PHE A 458 -7.08 11.28 7.76
CA PHE A 458 -6.90 12.63 7.26
C PHE A 458 -5.78 12.66 6.24
N SER A 459 -6.02 13.30 5.10
CA SER A 459 -4.90 13.75 4.28
C SER A 459 -4.05 14.75 5.07
N HIS A 460 -2.74 14.66 4.92
CA HIS A 460 -1.82 15.50 5.68
C HIS A 460 -1.51 16.83 4.97
N ASP A 461 -0.98 17.76 5.76
CA ASP A 461 -0.47 19.04 5.28
C ASP A 461 0.66 18.81 4.24
N PRO A 462 0.80 19.67 3.20
CA PRO A 462 1.86 19.54 2.20
C PRO A 462 3.30 19.61 2.77
N ARG A 463 3.47 20.06 4.02
CA ARG A 463 4.74 20.01 4.77
C ARG A 463 5.09 18.61 5.29
N VAL A 464 4.14 17.67 5.28
CA VAL A 464 4.35 16.28 5.70
C VAL A 464 4.82 15.47 4.49
N LEU A 465 6.11 15.16 4.46
CA LEU A 465 6.73 14.31 3.44
C LEU A 465 6.36 12.86 3.71
N SER A 466 6.08 12.08 2.67
CA SER A 466 5.57 10.71 2.79
C SER A 466 6.47 9.69 2.09
N LEU A 467 6.68 8.56 2.76
CA LEU A 467 7.40 7.42 2.23
C LEU A 467 6.65 6.77 1.07
N ALA A 468 5.34 6.56 1.21
CA ALA A 468 4.51 6.05 0.13
C ALA A 468 4.56 6.96 -1.11
N SER A 469 4.28 8.26 -0.95
CA SER A 469 4.33 9.23 -2.07
C SER A 469 5.68 9.22 -2.78
N THR A 470 6.78 9.25 -2.02
CA THR A 470 8.14 9.28 -2.59
C THR A 470 8.48 7.97 -3.30
N GLY A 471 8.14 6.82 -2.73
CA GLY A 471 8.40 5.52 -3.36
C GLY A 471 7.57 5.29 -4.62
N TRP A 472 6.31 5.74 -4.64
CA TRP A 472 5.49 5.69 -5.86
C TRP A 472 6.01 6.60 -6.97
N MET A 473 6.50 7.79 -6.63
CA MET A 473 7.17 8.66 -7.60
C MET A 473 8.47 8.04 -8.11
N PHE A 474 9.22 7.33 -7.26
CA PHE A 474 10.34 6.51 -7.70
C PHE A 474 9.90 5.45 -8.73
N PHE A 475 8.79 4.73 -8.50
CA PHE A 475 8.28 3.76 -9.48
C PHE A 475 7.89 4.40 -10.81
N VAL A 476 7.25 5.57 -10.76
CA VAL A 476 6.91 6.34 -11.97
C VAL A 476 8.16 6.75 -12.75
N ASP A 477 9.18 7.28 -12.09
CA ASP A 477 10.39 7.77 -12.76
C ASP A 477 11.34 6.63 -13.17
N TYR A 478 11.30 5.51 -12.45
CA TYR A 478 12.03 4.29 -12.78
C TYR A 478 11.28 3.39 -13.79
N HIS A 479 10.09 3.80 -14.25
CA HIS A 479 9.25 3.04 -15.18
C HIS A 479 8.94 1.62 -14.69
N PHE A 480 8.63 1.48 -13.41
CA PHE A 480 8.38 0.20 -12.76
C PHE A 480 6.94 0.10 -12.26
N ASN A 481 6.32 -1.06 -12.47
CA ASN A 481 5.00 -1.38 -11.94
C ASN A 481 5.15 -2.35 -10.76
N PRO A 482 4.91 -1.91 -9.50
CA PRO A 482 5.18 -2.71 -8.31
C PRO A 482 4.26 -3.92 -8.15
N PHE A 483 3.18 -4.01 -8.93
CA PHE A 483 2.27 -5.17 -8.93
C PHE A 483 2.80 -6.37 -9.70
N PHE A 484 3.95 -6.25 -10.39
CA PHE A 484 4.58 -7.35 -11.13
C PHE A 484 6.03 -7.53 -10.70
N LEU A 485 6.46 -8.79 -10.51
CA LEU A 485 7.88 -9.08 -10.43
C LEU A 485 8.55 -8.60 -11.72
N PRO A 486 9.75 -7.99 -11.66
CA PRO A 486 10.52 -7.66 -12.85
C PRO A 486 10.54 -8.85 -13.82
N ALA A 487 10.34 -8.57 -15.11
CA ALA A 487 10.61 -9.58 -16.11
C ALA A 487 12.09 -9.96 -16.00
N ALA A 488 12.39 -11.24 -16.21
CA ALA A 488 13.75 -11.77 -16.17
C ALA A 488 14.72 -10.99 -17.08
N ASP A 489 14.17 -10.39 -18.12
CA ASP A 489 14.79 -9.42 -19.00
C ASP A 489 13.78 -8.28 -19.15
N LEU A 490 14.10 -7.06 -18.72
CA LEU A 490 13.50 -5.89 -19.38
C LEU A 490 14.21 -5.84 -20.74
N PRO A 491 13.53 -6.14 -21.87
CA PRO A 491 14.17 -5.92 -23.16
C PRO A 491 14.48 -4.42 -23.27
N GLU A 492 15.66 -4.06 -23.78
CA GLU A 492 16.05 -2.67 -24.09
C GLU A 492 14.98 -1.92 -24.91
N SER A 493 14.08 -2.64 -25.59
CA SER A 493 12.97 -2.07 -26.37
C SER A 493 11.91 -1.34 -25.54
N SER A 494 11.78 -1.59 -24.23
CA SER A 494 10.89 -0.79 -23.36
C SER A 494 11.47 0.59 -23.04
N LEU A 495 12.75 0.83 -23.37
CA LEU A 495 13.49 2.06 -23.06
C LEU A 495 13.77 2.93 -24.31
N ALA A 496 13.44 2.45 -25.52
CA ALA A 496 13.69 3.18 -26.76
C ALA A 496 12.81 4.46 -26.96
N PHE A 497 11.97 4.83 -25.99
CA PHE A 497 10.96 5.88 -26.16
C PHE A 497 11.17 7.17 -25.36
N ILE A 498 12.30 7.35 -24.67
CA ILE A 498 12.64 8.66 -24.07
C ILE A 498 13.30 9.55 -25.12
N GLY A 499 12.48 10.03 -26.05
CA GLY A 499 12.81 11.14 -26.92
C GLY A 499 12.82 12.44 -26.13
N MET A 500 13.92 12.73 -25.44
CA MET A 500 14.32 14.10 -25.11
C MET A 500 15.32 14.55 -26.18
N LYS A 501 14.86 15.44 -27.07
CA LYS A 501 15.72 16.41 -27.74
C LYS A 501 15.79 17.67 -26.89
#